data_AF-A0A2E4CF53-F1
#
_entry.id   AF-A0A2E4CF53-F1
#
_cell.length_a   1.000
_cell.length_b   1.000
_cell.length_c   1.000
_cell.angle_alpha   90.00
_cell.angle_beta   90.00
_cell.angle_gamma   90.00
#
_symmetry.space_group_name_H-M   'P 1'
#
loop_
_entity.id
_entity.type
_entity.pdbx_description
1 polymer ?
#
loop_
_entity_poly.entity_id
_entity_poly.type
_entity_poly.pdbx_seq_one_letter_code
_entity_poly.pdbx_strand_id
1 'polypeptide(L)' 'MTTYSSQGFGQLQTTDSDSHQPIASTYVKVYAKYPDGQVTFYKDGYTGARVRFIYASVSAADAQGASRFAILVLDE' A
#
# COMPACT_ATOMS: atom_id res chain seq x y z
N MET A 1 6.01 14.86 -0.30
CA MET A 1 5.76 13.51 0.26
C MET A 1 6.81 12.50 -0.21
N THR A 2 7.39 11.76 0.73
CA THR A 2 8.25 10.59 0.48
C THR A 2 7.52 9.31 0.90
N THR A 3 7.61 8.25 0.09
CA THR A 3 6.98 6.94 0.39
C THR A 3 8.04 5.87 0.61
N TYR A 4 7.96 5.17 1.73
CA TYR A 4 8.78 4.03 2.07
C TYR A 4 7.97 2.75 1.96
N SER A 5 8.44 1.76 1.21
CA SER A 5 7.79 0.46 1.07
C SER A 5 8.62 -0.65 1.70
N SER A 6 8.01 -1.45 2.57
CA SER A 6 8.58 -2.71 3.03
C SER A 6 7.86 -3.87 2.36
N GLN A 7 8.54 -4.49 1.39
CA GLN A 7 7.98 -5.59 0.60
C GLN A 7 7.78 -6.85 1.44
N GLY A 8 8.74 -7.19 2.32
CA GLY A 8 8.65 -8.38 3.17
C GLY A 8 7.52 -8.32 4.21
N PHE A 9 7.14 -7.12 4.66
CA PHE A 9 6.01 -6.94 5.58
C PHE A 9 4.70 -6.55 4.87
N GLY A 10 4.75 -6.27 3.56
CA GLY A 10 3.58 -5.82 2.81
C GLY A 10 3.04 -4.47 3.30
N GLN A 11 3.92 -3.52 3.66
CA GLN A 11 3.52 -2.24 4.26
C GLN A 11 4.15 -1.06 3.54
N LEU A 12 3.46 0.08 3.59
CA LEU A 12 4.01 1.37 3.20
C LEU A 12 3.82 2.40 4.31
N GLN A 13 4.71 3.39 4.34
CA GLN A 13 4.66 4.56 5.20
C GLN A 13 4.93 5.80 4.36
N THR A 14 4.21 6.89 4.64
CA THR A 14 4.40 8.18 4.00
C THR A 14 4.88 9.23 5.01
N THR A 15 5.78 10.10 4.55
CA THR A 15 6.27 11.25 5.32
C THR A 15 6.24 12.49 4.46
N ASP A 16 6.12 13.64 5.10
CA ASP A 16 6.41 14.91 4.46
C ASP A 16 7.88 14.93 4.01
N SER A 17 8.15 15.52 2.85
CA SER A 17 9.49 15.48 2.24
C SER A 17 10.48 16.43 2.91
N ASP A 18 9.98 17.51 3.51
CA ASP A 18 10.84 18.55 4.08
C ASP A 18 11.05 18.29 5.57
N SER A 19 9.96 18.18 6.33
CA SER A 19 9.96 17.99 7.77
C SER A 19 10.23 16.55 8.21
N HIS A 20 10.14 15.58 7.28
CA HIS A 20 10.25 14.14 7.54
C HIS A 20 9.21 13.62 8.55
N GLN A 21 8.15 14.40 8.80
CA GLN A 21 7.07 14.01 9.70
C GLN A 21 6.12 13.02 9.03
N PRO A 22 5.57 12.04 9.76
CA PRO A 22 4.58 11.10 9.22
C PRO A 22 3.29 11.79 8.74
N ILE A 23 2.73 11.36 7.60
CA ILE A 23 1.43 11.85 7.08
C ILE A 23 0.31 10.83 7.34
N ALA A 24 -0.65 11.19 8.21
CA ALA A 24 -1.67 10.28 8.73
C ALA A 24 -2.96 10.21 7.89
N SER A 25 -2.99 10.75 6.67
CA SER A 25 -4.20 10.85 5.83
C SER A 25 -3.94 10.62 4.34
N THR A 26 -2.85 9.94 3.99
CA THR A 26 -2.53 9.65 2.60
C THR A 26 -3.42 8.52 2.10
N TYR A 27 -4.11 8.72 0.98
CA TYR A 27 -4.91 7.70 0.31
C TYR A 27 -4.03 6.72 -0.45
N VAL A 28 -4.35 5.44 -0.35
CA VAL A 28 -3.65 4.33 -1.01
C VAL A 28 -4.66 3.49 -1.77
N LYS A 29 -4.38 3.21 -3.04
CA LYS A 29 -5.13 2.25 -3.87
C LYS A 29 -4.20 1.19 -4.41
N VAL A 30 -4.61 -0.07 -4.31
CA VAL A 30 -3.78 -1.23 -4.63
C VAL A 30 -4.49 -2.13 -5.64
N TYR A 31 -3.77 -2.48 -6.70
CA TYR A 31 -4.14 -3.51 -7.66
C TYR A 31 -3.21 -4.71 -7.52
N ALA A 32 -3.74 -5.91 -7.69
CA ALA A 32 -2.98 -7.16 -7.68
C ALA A 32 -2.93 -7.75 -9.09
N LYS A 33 -1.77 -8.29 -9.46
CA LYS A 33 -1.58 -9.11 -10.66
C LYS A 33 -1.41 -10.57 -10.27
N TYR A 34 -2.20 -11.48 -10.84
CA TYR A 34 -2.13 -12.92 -10.58
C TYR A 34 -1.30 -13.66 -11.64
N PRO A 35 -0.95 -14.95 -11.41
CA PRO A 35 -0.10 -15.71 -12.32
C PRO A 35 -0.73 -15.94 -13.71
N ASP A 36 -2.05 -15.94 -13.80
CA ASP A 36 -2.82 -15.99 -15.05
C ASP A 36 -2.77 -14.67 -15.85
N GLY A 37 -2.15 -13.63 -15.30
CA GLY A 37 -2.01 -12.31 -15.90
C GLY A 37 -3.15 -11.35 -15.57
N GLN A 38 -4.21 -11.79 -14.88
CA GLN A 38 -5.32 -10.93 -14.48
C GLN A 38 -4.83 -9.82 -13.54
N VAL A 39 -5.31 -8.59 -13.77
CA VAL A 39 -5.09 -7.45 -12.88
C VAL A 39 -6.44 -7.00 -12.34
N THR A 40 -6.59 -7.01 -11.02
CA THR A 40 -7.85 -6.63 -10.36
C THR A 40 -7.60 -5.58 -9.29
N PHE A 41 -8.64 -4.79 -9.02
CA PHE A 41 -8.67 -4.00 -7.80
C PHE A 41 -8.58 -4.94 -6.60
N TYR A 42 -7.62 -4.68 -5.72
CA TYR A 42 -7.37 -5.52 -4.56
C TYR A 42 -7.86 -4.85 -3.27
N LYS A 43 -7.47 -3.60 -3.00
CA LYS A 43 -8.03 -2.78 -1.92
C LYS A 43 -7.59 -1.33 -2.00
N ASP A 44 -8.22 -0.49 -1.21
CA ASP A 44 -7.80 0.87 -0.93
C ASP A 44 -8.02 1.26 0.54
N GLY A 45 -7.61 2.46 0.89
CA GLY A 45 -7.84 3.07 2.20
C GLY A 45 -6.82 4.16 2.49
N TYR A 46 -6.84 4.68 3.71
CA TYR A 46 -5.94 5.74 4.15
C TYR A 46 -4.84 5.20 5.07
N THR A 47 -3.69 5.87 5.14
CA THR A 47 -2.71 5.61 6.20
C THR A 47 -3.38 5.80 7.56
N GLY A 48 -3.28 4.81 8.45
CA GLY A 48 -3.99 4.85 9.74
C GLY A 48 -3.28 5.73 10.78
N ALA A 49 -3.77 5.74 12.03
CA ALA A 49 -3.17 6.51 13.14
C ALA A 49 -1.70 6.15 13.48
N ARG A 50 -1.20 5.01 12.98
CA ARG A 50 0.21 4.60 13.05
C ARG A 50 1.01 4.93 11.79
N VAL A 51 0.38 5.64 10.85
CA VAL A 51 0.91 6.19 9.59
C VAL A 51 1.40 5.11 8.62
N ARG A 52 0.88 3.91 8.77
CA ARG A 52 1.20 2.76 7.93
C ARG A 52 -0.05 2.26 7.24
N PHE A 53 0.13 1.85 6.00
CA PHE A 53 -0.88 1.11 5.26
C PHE A 53 -0.33 -0.28 4.94
N ILE A 54 -1.03 -1.32 5.39
CA ILE A 54 -0.67 -2.72 5.12
C ILE A 54 -1.32 -3.09 3.79
N TYR A 55 -0.56 -3.19 2.71
CA TYR A 55 -1.06 -3.59 1.40
C TYR A 55 -1.02 -5.10 1.16
N ALA A 56 -0.15 -5.88 1.78
CA ALA A 56 -0.17 -7.35 1.65
C ALA A 56 -0.25 -7.98 3.04
N SER A 57 -1.43 -8.48 3.40
CA SER A 57 -1.59 -9.31 4.60
C SER A 57 -1.58 -10.77 4.19
N VAL A 58 -0.78 -11.59 4.87
CA VAL A 58 -0.71 -13.05 4.67
C VAL A 58 -2.08 -13.72 4.87
N SER A 59 -2.98 -13.11 5.64
CA SER A 59 -4.31 -13.64 5.95
C SER A 59 -5.43 -13.21 5.01
N ALA A 60 -5.19 -12.29 4.07
CA ALA A 60 -6.23 -11.85 3.14
C ALA A 60 -6.35 -12.88 2.01
N ALA A 61 -7.46 -13.64 1.97
CA ALA A 61 -7.72 -14.65 0.95
C ALA A 61 -7.56 -14.08 -0.48
N ASP A 62 -7.96 -12.83 -0.70
CA ASP A 62 -7.86 -12.18 -2.01
C ASP A 62 -6.42 -11.75 -2.37
N ALA A 63 -5.49 -11.66 -1.40
CA ALA A 63 -4.07 -11.43 -1.69
C ALA A 63 -3.34 -12.71 -2.06
N GLN A 64 -3.95 -13.87 -1.78
CA GLN A 64 -3.29 -15.16 -1.88
C GLN A 64 -3.02 -15.48 -3.36
N GLY A 65 -1.75 -15.65 -3.70
CA GLY A 65 -1.32 -15.93 -5.07
C GLY A 65 -1.06 -14.69 -5.93
N ALA A 66 -1.19 -13.47 -5.41
CA ALA A 66 -0.77 -12.28 -6.15
C ALA A 66 0.75 -12.34 -6.44
N SER A 67 1.12 -12.19 -7.71
CA SER A 67 2.51 -12.17 -8.18
C SER A 67 3.15 -10.78 -8.11
N ARG A 68 2.33 -9.73 -8.18
CA ARG A 68 2.79 -8.33 -8.11
C ARG A 68 1.66 -7.41 -7.63
N PHE A 69 2.04 -6.32 -6.98
CA PHE A 69 1.14 -5.23 -6.64
C PHE A 69 1.49 -3.95 -7.43
N ALA A 70 0.47 -3.19 -7.81
CA ALA A 70 0.61 -1.80 -8.23
C ALA A 70 -0.07 -0.91 -7.19
N ILE A 71 0.64 0.07 -6.66
CA ILE A 71 0.20 0.90 -5.54
C ILE A 71 0.21 2.35 -6.00
N LEU A 72 -0.95 2.99 -5.93
CA LEU A 72 -1.12 4.43 -6.07
C LEU A 72 -1.19 5.04 -4.67
N VAL A 73 -0.44 6.11 -4.45
CA VAL A 73 -0.40 6.87 -3.20
C VAL A 73 -0.71 8.32 -3.52
N LEU A 74 -1.73 8.88 -2.88
CA LEU A 74 -2.22 10.25 -3.09
C LEU A 74 -2.30 10.99 -1.77
N ASP A 75 -1.78 12.21 -1.77
CA ASP A 75 -1.78 13.15 -0.66
C ASP A 75 -2.16 14.52 -1.25
N GLU A 76 -2.95 15.32 -0.55
CA GLU A 76 -3.27 16.70 -0.95
C GLU A 76 -2.18 17.68 -0.52
#